data_AF-A0A9D1IB97-F1
#
_entry.id   AF-A0A9D1IB97-F1
#
_cell.length_a   1.000
_cell.length_b   1.000
_cell.length_c   1.000
_cell.angle_alpha   90.00
_cell.angle_beta   90.00
_cell.angle_gamma   90.00
#
_symmetry.space_group_name_H-M   'P 1'
#
loop_
_entity.id
_entity.type
_entity.pdbx_description
1 polymer ?
#
loop_
_entity_poly.entity_id
_entity_poly.type
_entity_poly.pdbx_seq_one_letter_code
_entity_poly.pdbx_strand_id
1 'polypeptide(L)'
;MNYWEEEDYTRRLDLGLWKRLLRYARPYYGHLGLIALTMLVCAAIDVIFPLLTREAIDRFVLEGTLDHLGLFALKSLACVVVQAFTVFLFCYLSGRVETGLCHRIRKLGFKRLQELSFSYYDRTSVGYLITRLTTDTQRLGDTVGWGLVDLLWALGFLVMTAGCMLSLNW
;
A
#
# COMPACT_ATOMS: atom_id res chain seq x y z
N MET A 1 26.74 23.60 -21.81
CA MET A 1 26.25 22.39 -21.12
C MET A 1 24.90 22.77 -20.54
N ASN A 2 23.81 22.57 -21.31
CA ASN A 2 22.46 22.90 -20.83
C ASN A 2 22.05 21.78 -19.88
N TYR A 3 22.16 22.06 -18.58
CA TYR A 3 21.56 21.22 -17.56
C TYR A 3 20.05 21.25 -17.79
N TRP A 4 19.44 20.07 -17.80
CA TRP A 4 17.99 19.94 -17.75
C TRP A 4 17.54 20.53 -16.42
N GLU A 5 17.13 21.79 -16.41
CA GLU A 5 16.29 22.30 -15.33
C GLU A 5 15.05 21.41 -15.33
N GLU A 6 14.91 20.58 -14.28
CA GLU A 6 13.64 19.93 -14.02
C GLU A 6 12.61 21.05 -13.90
N GLU A 7 11.65 21.10 -14.84
CA GLU A 7 10.53 22.01 -14.70
C GLU A 7 9.88 21.73 -13.35
N ASP A 8 10.03 22.69 -12.43
CA ASP A 8 9.53 22.58 -11.08
C ASP A 8 8.00 22.64 -11.17
N TYR A 9 7.37 21.46 -11.30
CA TYR A 9 5.93 21.31 -11.38
C TYR A 9 5.32 21.64 -10.02
N THR A 10 5.23 22.93 -9.71
CA THR A 10 4.50 23.54 -8.59
C THR A 10 2.98 23.42 -8.78
N ARG A 11 2.50 22.24 -9.21
CA ARG A 11 1.08 21.98 -9.42
C ARG A 11 0.49 21.13 -8.30
N ARG A 12 -0.66 21.63 -7.82
CA ARG A 12 -1.65 20.94 -6.97
C ARG A 12 -1.89 19.52 -7.48
N LEU A 13 -2.23 18.60 -6.57
CA LEU A 13 -2.63 17.21 -6.88
C LEU A 13 -3.53 17.14 -8.13
N ASP A 14 -2.96 16.70 -9.26
CA ASP A 14 -3.70 16.56 -10.51
C ASP A 14 -4.37 15.19 -10.56
N LEU A 15 -5.64 15.16 -10.14
CA LEU A 15 -6.48 13.96 -10.14
C LEU A 15 -6.62 13.32 -11.54
N GLY A 16 -6.44 14.10 -12.61
CA GLY A 16 -6.44 13.61 -13.99
C GLY A 16 -5.21 12.74 -14.30
N LEU A 17 -4.04 13.12 -13.79
CA LEU A 17 -2.81 12.32 -13.93
C LEU A 17 -2.92 11.00 -13.15
N TRP A 18 -3.44 11.05 -11.92
CA TRP A 18 -3.70 9.85 -11.11
C TRP A 18 -4.66 8.88 -11.80
N LYS A 19 -5.75 9.39 -12.39
CA LYS A 19 -6.69 8.56 -13.16
C LYS A 19 -6.02 7.89 -14.36
N ARG A 20 -5.10 8.58 -15.05
CA ARG A 20 -4.32 8.00 -16.17
C ARG A 20 -3.35 6.94 -15.68
N LEU A 21 -2.66 7.17 -14.56
CA LEU A 21 -1.75 6.20 -13.93
C LEU A 21 -2.49 4.93 -13.53
N LEU A 22 -3.62 5.07 -12.83
CA LEU A 22 -4.46 3.92 -12.44
C LEU A 22 -5.00 3.17 -13.66
N ARG A 23 -5.25 3.84 -14.79
CA ARG A 23 -5.60 3.16 -16.05
C ARG A 23 -4.47 2.26 -16.57
N TYR A 24 -3.20 2.56 -16.30
CA TYR A 24 -2.09 1.64 -16.58
C TYR A 24 -2.04 0.47 -15.59
N ALA A 25 -2.61 0.61 -14.39
CA ALA A 25 -2.81 -0.47 -13.44
C ALA A 25 -4.09 -1.29 -13.69
N ARG A 26 -4.90 -0.99 -14.71
CA ARG A 26 -6.17 -1.69 -15.03
C ARG A 26 -6.10 -3.25 -14.99
N PRO A 27 -5.06 -3.91 -15.54
CA PRO A 27 -4.95 -5.38 -15.45
C PRO A 27 -4.87 -5.91 -14.01
N TYR A 28 -4.47 -5.06 -13.07
CA TYR A 28 -4.25 -5.38 -11.67
C TYR A 28 -5.37 -4.87 -10.74
N TYR A 29 -6.49 -4.37 -11.26
CA TYR A 29 -7.61 -3.89 -10.42
C TYR A 29 -8.18 -4.94 -9.49
N GLY A 30 -8.25 -6.21 -9.92
CA GLY A 30 -8.66 -7.31 -9.03
C GLY A 30 -7.69 -7.52 -7.87
N HIS A 31 -6.39 -7.35 -8.12
CA HIS A 31 -5.37 -7.43 -7.07
C HIS A 31 -5.47 -6.23 -6.14
N LEU A 32 -5.58 -5.00 -6.66
CA LEU A 32 -5.77 -3.80 -5.85
C LEU A 32 -7.02 -3.86 -4.95
N GLY A 33 -8.13 -4.41 -5.45
CA GLY A 33 -9.33 -4.63 -4.64
C GLY A 33 -9.10 -5.64 -3.51
N LEU A 34 -8.40 -6.74 -3.79
CA LEU A 34 -8.06 -7.74 -2.77
C LEU A 34 -7.08 -7.19 -1.74
N ILE A 35 -6.10 -6.39 -2.17
CA ILE A 35 -5.17 -5.69 -1.28
C ILE A 35 -5.94 -4.73 -0.36
N ALA A 36 -6.86 -3.93 -0.91
CA ALA A 36 -7.71 -3.03 -0.11
C ALA A 36 -8.53 -3.82 0.93
N LEU A 37 -9.10 -4.96 0.56
CA LEU A 37 -9.79 -5.83 1.51
C LEU A 37 -8.86 -6.34 2.62
N THR A 38 -7.66 -6.83 2.27
CA THR A 38 -6.68 -7.28 3.28
C THR A 38 -6.25 -6.15 4.21
N MET A 39 -6.11 -4.93 3.73
CA MET A 39 -5.81 -3.77 4.56
C MET A 39 -6.93 -3.42 5.53
N LEU A 40 -8.19 -3.48 5.11
CA LEU A 40 -9.31 -3.27 6.04
C LEU A 40 -9.35 -4.35 7.12
N VAL A 41 -9.05 -5.60 6.78
CA VAL A 41 -8.95 -6.70 7.75
C VAL A 41 -7.79 -6.47 8.72
N CYS A 42 -6.61 -6.06 8.24
CA CYS A 42 -5.49 -5.69 9.11
C CYS A 42 -5.89 -4.58 10.07
N ALA A 43 -6.45 -3.49 9.57
CA ALA A 43 -6.87 -2.35 10.39
C ALA A 43 -7.91 -2.76 11.45
N ALA A 44 -8.84 -3.67 11.14
CA ALA A 44 -9.78 -4.19 12.12
C ALA A 44 -9.08 -5.02 13.21
N ILE A 45 -8.12 -5.87 12.83
CA ILE A 45 -7.32 -6.66 13.78
C ILE A 45 -6.47 -5.74 14.69
N ASP A 46 -5.89 -4.68 14.12
CA ASP A 46 -5.09 -3.71 14.87
C ASP A 46 -5.92 -3.00 15.95
N VAL A 47 -7.23 -2.80 15.71
CA VAL A 47 -8.18 -2.26 16.71
C VAL A 47 -8.57 -3.32 17.75
N ILE A 48 -8.58 -4.60 17.38
CA ILE A 48 -8.87 -5.72 18.30
C ILE A 48 -7.74 -5.89 19.34
N PHE A 49 -6.47 -5.58 19.01
CA PHE A 49 -5.35 -5.72 19.95
C PHE A 49 -5.51 -4.92 21.26
N PRO A 50 -5.84 -3.62 21.24
CA PRO A 50 -6.17 -2.87 22.45
C PRO A 50 -7.33 -3.48 23.24
N LEU A 51 -8.36 -4.00 22.56
CA LEU A 51 -9.52 -4.63 23.21
C LEU A 51 -9.15 -5.97 23.89
N LEU A 52 -8.31 -6.78 23.24
CA LEU A 52 -7.78 -8.00 23.83
C LEU A 52 -6.90 -7.69 25.05
N THR A 53 -6.09 -6.64 24.96
CA THR A 53 -5.27 -6.16 26.09
C THR A 53 -6.15 -5.72 27.26
N ARG A 54 -7.23 -4.98 26.99
CA ARG A 54 -8.19 -4.59 28.01
C ARG A 54 -8.84 -5.81 28.67
N GLU A 55 -9.36 -6.75 27.88
CA GLU A 55 -9.98 -7.97 28.42
C GLU A 55 -8.99 -8.78 29.26
N ALA A 56 -7.71 -8.81 28.86
CA ALA A 56 -6.67 -9.49 29.62
C ALA A 56 -6.45 -8.84 31.00
N ILE A 57 -6.42 -7.51 31.06
CA ILE A 57 -6.28 -6.78 32.32
C ILE A 57 -7.53 -6.97 33.19
N ASP A 58 -8.71 -6.77 32.62
CA ASP A 58 -9.98 -6.78 33.36
C ASP A 58 -10.26 -8.16 33.98
N ARG A 59 -9.99 -9.26 33.26
CA ARG A 59 -10.27 -10.62 33.74
C ARG A 59 -9.11 -11.26 34.52
N PHE A 60 -7.87 -11.17 34.02
CA PHE A 60 -6.77 -11.91 34.66
C PHE A 60 -6.06 -11.11 35.74
N VAL A 61 -5.94 -9.79 35.57
CA VAL A 61 -5.20 -8.94 36.52
C VAL A 61 -6.09 -8.48 37.66
N LEU A 62 -7.32 -8.02 37.37
CA LEU A 62 -8.23 -7.50 38.40
C LEU A 62 -8.95 -8.62 39.18
N GLU A 63 -9.45 -9.67 38.51
CA GLU A 63 -10.17 -10.77 39.18
C GLU A 63 -9.22 -11.83 39.77
N GLY A 64 -7.92 -11.78 39.45
CA GLY A 64 -6.88 -12.65 40.01
C GLY A 64 -7.07 -14.14 39.72
N THR A 65 -7.88 -14.48 38.71
CA THR A 65 -8.26 -15.86 38.37
C THR A 65 -7.63 -16.26 37.03
N LEU A 66 -7.14 -17.51 36.93
CA LEU A 66 -6.62 -18.08 35.69
C LEU A 66 -7.70 -18.85 34.90
N ASP A 67 -8.95 -18.73 35.33
CA ASP A 67 -10.06 -19.43 34.71
C ASP A 67 -10.26 -18.91 33.28
N HIS A 68 -10.49 -19.82 32.34
CA HIS A 68 -10.57 -19.53 30.90
C HIS A 68 -9.31 -18.95 30.23
N LEU A 69 -8.15 -18.92 30.88
CA LEU A 69 -6.89 -18.43 30.27
C LEU A 69 -6.54 -19.18 28.98
N GLY A 70 -6.76 -20.50 28.94
CA GLY A 70 -6.50 -21.31 27.74
C GLY A 70 -7.37 -20.88 26.54
N LEU A 71 -8.64 -20.53 26.77
CA LEU A 71 -9.53 -20.05 25.72
C LEU A 71 -9.12 -18.65 25.23
N PHE A 72 -8.74 -17.76 26.16
CA PHE A 72 -8.22 -16.44 25.82
C PHE A 72 -6.93 -16.53 25.00
N ALA A 73 -5.98 -17.39 25.42
CA ALA A 73 -4.73 -17.61 24.70
C ALA A 73 -4.99 -18.15 23.28
N LEU A 74 -5.91 -19.11 23.13
CA LEU A 74 -6.29 -19.64 21.82
C LEU A 74 -6.93 -18.57 20.92
N LYS A 75 -7.81 -17.73 21.47
CA LYS A 75 -8.43 -16.60 20.75
C LYS A 75 -7.38 -15.59 20.27
N SER A 76 -6.46 -15.21 21.16
CA SER A 76 -5.37 -14.28 20.85
C SER A 76 -4.41 -14.86 19.80
N LEU A 77 -4.08 -16.15 19.92
CA LEU A 77 -3.27 -16.86 18.93
C LEU A 77 -3.95 -16.90 17.56
N ALA A 78 -5.25 -17.21 17.52
CA ALA A 78 -6.02 -17.20 16.28
C ALA A 78 -6.01 -15.81 15.62
N CYS A 79 -6.15 -14.74 16.40
CA CYS A 79 -6.08 -13.36 15.92
C CYS A 79 -4.72 -13.07 15.26
N VAL A 80 -3.61 -13.41 15.92
CA VAL A 80 -2.24 -13.23 15.40
C VAL A 80 -2.02 -14.04 14.12
N VAL A 81 -2.50 -15.28 14.07
CA VAL A 81 -2.38 -16.14 12.86
C VAL A 81 -3.13 -15.53 11.68
N VAL A 82 -4.36 -15.03 11.90
CA VAL A 82 -5.13 -14.35 10.85
C VAL A 82 -4.44 -13.06 10.41
N GLN A 83 -3.87 -12.30 11.33
CA GLN A 83 -3.10 -11.09 11.01
C GLN A 83 -1.89 -11.43 10.15
N ALA A 84 -1.08 -12.41 10.56
CA ALA A 84 0.10 -12.84 9.83
C ALA A 84 -0.24 -13.32 8.41
N PHE A 85 -1.32 -14.08 8.26
CA PHE A 85 -1.81 -14.52 6.95
C PHE A 85 -2.26 -13.33 6.08
N THR A 86 -2.97 -12.36 6.67
CA THR A 86 -3.46 -11.17 5.96
C THR A 86 -2.31 -10.27 5.50
N VAL A 87 -1.31 -10.05 6.37
CA VAL A 87 -0.09 -9.30 6.03
C VAL A 87 0.72 -10.01 4.95
N PHE A 88 0.85 -11.34 5.03
CA PHE A 88 1.52 -12.11 3.98
C PHE A 88 0.82 -11.95 2.63
N LEU A 89 -0.50 -12.09 2.60
CA LEU A 89 -1.31 -11.94 1.39
C LEU A 89 -1.19 -10.52 0.82
N PHE A 90 -1.20 -9.51 1.68
CA PHE A 90 -0.94 -8.11 1.31
C PHE A 90 0.42 -7.95 0.64
N CYS A 91 1.51 -8.38 1.28
CA CYS A 91 2.86 -8.26 0.74
C CYS A 91 3.01 -8.97 -0.60
N TYR A 92 2.45 -10.17 -0.74
CA TYR A 92 2.48 -10.94 -1.98
C TYR A 92 1.75 -10.20 -3.11
N LEU A 93 0.53 -9.74 -2.86
CA LEU A 93 -0.28 -9.06 -3.87
C LEU A 93 0.30 -7.69 -4.22
N SER A 94 0.76 -6.92 -3.23
CA SER A 94 1.39 -5.61 -3.44
C SER A 94 2.62 -5.74 -4.33
N GLY A 95 3.53 -6.68 -4.01
CA GLY A 95 4.71 -6.94 -4.84
C GLY A 95 4.36 -7.38 -6.27
N ARG A 96 3.28 -8.16 -6.46
CA ARG A 96 2.77 -8.52 -7.79
C ARG A 96 2.27 -7.29 -8.57
N VAL A 97 1.57 -6.37 -7.92
CA VAL A 97 1.06 -5.14 -8.54
C VAL A 97 2.23 -4.21 -8.89
N GLU A 98 3.15 -3.98 -7.96
CA GLU A 98 4.32 -3.11 -8.13
C GLU A 98 5.17 -3.58 -9.32
N THR A 99 5.66 -4.81 -9.27
CA THR A 99 6.51 -5.39 -10.33
C THR A 99 5.79 -5.48 -11.67
N GLY A 100 4.51 -5.85 -11.64
CA GLY A 100 3.67 -5.96 -12.82
C GLY A 100 3.38 -4.61 -13.50
N LEU A 101 3.17 -3.55 -12.72
CA LEU A 101 2.98 -2.19 -13.22
C LEU A 101 4.29 -1.64 -13.78
N CYS A 102 5.39 -1.78 -13.04
CA CYS A 102 6.73 -1.39 -13.48
C CYS A 102 7.11 -2.04 -14.81
N HIS A 103 6.92 -3.36 -14.92
CA HIS A 103 7.20 -4.09 -16.16
C HIS A 103 6.40 -3.55 -17.35
N ARG A 104 5.11 -3.28 -17.14
CA ARG A 104 4.24 -2.78 -18.21
C ARG A 104 4.64 -1.39 -18.69
N ILE A 105 4.92 -0.48 -17.76
CA ILE A 105 5.35 0.89 -18.09
C ILE A 105 6.71 0.85 -18.79
N ARG A 106 7.68 0.06 -18.29
CA ARG A 106 8.99 -0.13 -18.93
C ARG A 106 8.87 -0.67 -20.35
N LYS A 107 8.02 -1.67 -20.57
CA LYS A 107 7.80 -2.25 -21.91
C LYS A 107 7.25 -1.24 -22.91
N LEU A 108 6.27 -0.43 -22.49
CA LEU A 108 5.67 0.62 -23.34
C LEU A 108 6.66 1.76 -23.60
N GLY A 109 7.36 2.21 -22.55
CA GLY A 109 8.38 3.26 -22.66
C GLY A 109 9.51 2.84 -23.59
N PHE A 110 10.02 1.62 -23.45
CA PHE A 110 11.08 1.09 -24.29
C PHE A 110 10.67 0.99 -25.76
N LYS A 111 9.46 0.47 -26.05
CA LYS A 111 8.93 0.47 -27.42
C LYS A 111 8.88 1.88 -28.01
N ARG A 112 8.43 2.86 -27.22
CA ARG A 112 8.34 4.25 -27.69
C ARG A 112 9.71 4.87 -27.96
N LEU A 113 10.72 4.54 -27.16
CA LEU A 113 12.09 4.95 -27.42
C LEU A 113 12.57 4.43 -28.79
N GLN A 114 12.29 3.18 -29.14
CA GLN A 114 12.70 2.63 -30.44
C GLN A 114 12.06 3.31 -31.66
N GLU A 115 10.91 3.95 -31.49
CA GLU A 115 10.18 4.66 -32.56
C GLU A 115 10.59 6.15 -32.70
N LEU A 116 11.37 6.69 -31.77
CA LEU A 116 11.79 8.09 -31.78
C LEU A 116 12.90 8.34 -32.81
N SER A 117 12.92 9.55 -33.39
CA SER A 117 13.92 9.93 -34.40
C SER A 117 15.30 10.13 -33.79
N PHE A 118 16.36 9.94 -34.59
CA PHE A 118 17.75 10.16 -34.15
C PHE A 118 18.00 11.57 -33.60
N SER A 119 17.33 12.59 -34.16
CA SER A 119 17.44 13.97 -33.67
C SER A 119 16.98 14.15 -32.22
N TYR A 120 16.08 13.30 -31.71
CA TYR A 120 15.69 13.30 -30.30
C TYR A 120 16.84 12.87 -29.39
N TYR A 121 17.63 11.88 -29.84
CA TYR A 121 18.78 11.33 -29.12
C TYR A 121 20.00 12.25 -29.15
N ASP A 122 20.15 13.08 -30.18
CA ASP A 122 21.20 14.11 -30.23
C ASP A 122 20.97 15.22 -29.19
N ARG A 123 19.70 15.44 -28.82
CA ARG A 123 19.30 16.47 -27.85
C ARG A 123 19.16 15.95 -26.44
N THR A 124 18.88 14.65 -26.25
CA THR A 124 18.54 14.05 -24.95
C THR A 124 19.58 13.04 -24.51
N SER A 125 20.12 13.17 -23.30
CA SER A 125 21.13 12.24 -22.81
C SER A 125 20.55 10.84 -22.60
N VAL A 126 21.26 9.82 -23.09
CA VAL A 126 20.84 8.42 -22.93
C VAL A 126 20.70 8.04 -21.45
N GLY A 127 21.59 8.54 -20.58
CA GLY A 127 21.52 8.33 -19.14
C GLY A 127 20.23 8.86 -18.51
N TYR A 128 19.75 10.03 -18.93
CA TYR A 128 18.48 10.60 -18.46
C TYR A 128 17.29 9.72 -18.84
N LEU A 129 17.26 9.23 -20.09
CA LEU A 129 16.20 8.33 -20.58
C LEU A 129 16.14 7.02 -19.79
N ILE A 130 17.30 6.42 -19.50
CA ILE A 130 17.37 5.20 -18.71
C ILE A 130 16.85 5.44 -17.29
N THR A 131 17.26 6.52 -16.62
CA THR A 131 16.77 6.85 -15.27
C THR A 131 15.26 7.06 -15.23
N ARG A 132 14.68 7.77 -16.21
CA ARG A 132 13.22 7.92 -16.33
C ARG A 132 12.52 6.57 -16.53
N LEU A 133 13.11 5.68 -17.32
CA LEU A 133 12.54 4.37 -17.60
C LEU A 133 12.66 3.41 -16.41
N THR A 134 13.72 3.51 -15.61
CA THR A 134 13.98 2.60 -14.49
C THR A 134 13.44 3.17 -13.18
N THR A 135 14.04 4.24 -12.67
CA THR A 135 13.82 4.83 -11.35
C THR A 135 12.46 5.48 -11.22
N ASP A 136 12.07 6.34 -12.15
CA ASP A 136 10.77 7.02 -12.05
C ASP A 136 9.62 6.02 -12.19
N THR A 137 9.79 5.05 -13.09
CA THR A 137 8.82 3.98 -13.25
C THR A 137 8.73 3.11 -11.99
N GLN A 138 9.85 2.86 -11.30
CA GLN A 138 9.86 2.17 -10.01
C GLN A 138 9.07 2.94 -8.96
N ARG A 139 9.35 4.24 -8.80
CA ARG A 139 8.63 5.11 -7.85
C ARG A 139 7.12 5.10 -8.08
N LEU A 140 6.68 5.08 -9.34
CA LEU A 140 5.26 4.95 -9.69
C LEU A 140 4.68 3.59 -9.25
N GLY A 141 5.43 2.50 -9.47
CA GLY A 141 5.08 1.17 -8.97
C GLY A 141 4.92 1.15 -7.46
N ASP A 142 5.91 1.68 -6.74
CA ASP A 142 5.94 1.71 -5.27
C ASP A 142 4.76 2.50 -4.71
N THR A 143 4.48 3.66 -5.32
CA THR A 143 3.38 4.54 -4.90
C THR A 143 2.02 3.87 -5.07
N VAL A 144 1.82 3.11 -6.16
CA VAL A 144 0.54 2.44 -6.42
C VAL A 144 0.39 1.14 -5.63
N GLY A 145 1.46 0.34 -5.52
CA GLY A 145 1.45 -0.94 -4.81
C GLY A 145 1.38 -0.77 -3.29
N TRP A 146 2.19 0.15 -2.75
CA TRP A 146 2.33 0.34 -1.31
C TRP A 146 1.64 1.62 -0.84
N GLY A 147 2.01 2.78 -1.38
CA GLY A 147 1.61 4.07 -0.82
C GLY A 147 0.10 4.34 -0.80
N LEU A 148 -0.59 4.13 -1.93
CA LEU A 148 -2.04 4.33 -2.01
C LEU A 148 -2.82 3.39 -1.09
N VAL A 149 -2.32 2.18 -0.91
CA VAL A 149 -3.04 1.15 -0.14
C VAL A 149 -2.77 1.31 1.35
N ASP A 150 -1.57 1.73 1.72
CA ASP A 150 -1.23 2.12 3.09
C ASP A 150 -2.09 3.30 3.57
N LEU A 151 -2.39 4.26 2.68
CA LEU A 151 -3.34 5.33 2.98
C LEU A 151 -4.74 4.80 3.29
N LEU A 152 -5.21 3.76 2.55
CA LEU A 152 -6.50 3.13 2.83
C LEU A 152 -6.51 2.41 4.17
N TRP A 153 -5.43 1.70 4.50
CA TRP A 153 -5.26 1.09 5.83
C TRP A 153 -5.29 2.14 6.93
N ALA A 154 -4.50 3.20 6.81
CA ALA A 154 -4.40 4.27 7.81
C ALA A 154 -5.75 4.97 8.05
N LEU A 155 -6.49 5.28 6.98
CA LEU A 155 -7.84 5.84 7.08
C LEU A 155 -8.82 4.86 7.74
N GLY A 156 -8.79 3.59 7.35
CA GLY A 156 -9.62 2.55 7.94
C GLY A 156 -9.34 2.38 9.44
N PHE A 157 -8.07 2.28 9.81
CA PHE A 157 -7.62 2.17 11.19
C PHE A 157 -8.03 3.38 12.02
N LEU A 158 -7.86 4.60 11.49
CA LEU A 158 -8.27 5.83 12.16
C LEU A 158 -9.77 5.84 12.45
N VAL A 159 -10.60 5.54 11.45
CA VAL A 159 -12.06 5.54 11.60
C VAL A 159 -12.52 4.46 12.59
N MET A 160 -11.97 3.24 12.47
CA MET A 160 -12.33 2.14 13.36
C MET A 160 -11.88 2.38 14.80
N THR A 161 -10.68 2.90 15.01
CA THR A 161 -10.17 3.24 16.35
C THR A 161 -10.99 4.36 16.98
N ALA A 162 -11.28 5.43 16.23
CA ALA A 162 -12.12 6.52 16.71
C ALA A 162 -13.53 6.05 17.08
N GLY A 163 -14.15 5.21 16.25
CA GLY A 163 -15.44 4.60 16.55
C GLY A 163 -15.41 3.72 17.81
N CYS A 164 -14.36 2.91 17.97
CA CYS A 164 -14.14 2.08 19.14
C CYS A 164 -14.01 2.93 20.41
N MET A 165 -13.17 3.97 20.40
CA MET A 165 -13.00 4.88 21.54
C MET A 165 -14.31 5.57 21.94
N LEU A 166 -15.07 6.09 20.97
CA LEU A 166 -16.37 6.72 21.23
C LEU A 166 -17.38 5.72 21.83
N SER A 167 -17.37 4.46 21.37
CA SER A 167 -18.28 3.43 21.92
C SER A 167 -17.95 3.02 23.35
N LEU A 168 -16.69 3.15 23.77
CA LEU A 168 -16.22 2.74 25.10
C LEU A 168 -16.34 3.85 26.15
N ASN A 169 -16.27 5.12 25.75
CA ASN A 169 -16.28 6.29 26.63
C ASN A 169 -17.24 7.38 26.09
N TRP A 170 -18.50 7.03 25.84
CA TRP A 170 -19.56 8.02 25.63
C TRP A 170 -20.25 8.38 26.94
#